data_AF-A0A8H6AJA6-F1
#
_entry.id   AF-A0A8H6AJA6-F1
#
_cell.length_a   1.000
_cell.length_b   1.000
_cell.length_c   1.000
_cell.angle_alpha   90.00
_cell.angle_beta   90.00
_cell.angle_gamma   90.00
#
_symmetry.space_group_name_H-M   'P 1'
#
loop_
_entity.id
_entity.type
_entity.pdbx_description
1 polymer ?
#
loop_
_entity_poly.entity_id
_entity_poly.type
_entity_poly.pdbx_seq_one_letter_code
_entity_poly.pdbx_strand_id
1 'polypeptide(L)'
;MSRFIDGDGSFAVSIAKKKSGLDQKDLDLLVQIKDFFKVGSTKDLIKYILPHFDKYPLATAKLKDYLVFKKIILLMEKGEHNYLPGLLKIFSLRAILNKGLPGIIKTEFPYIIPAILPEFKVSSDFNPHWLSGFIAAEGSFFISLYSNEKRKAGLSQHVKDIELLERLAKYLKCGRISEASNRETAE
;
A
#
# COMPACT_ATOMS: atom_id res chain seq x y z
N MET A 1 -10.10 10.49 -0.88
CA MET A 1 -9.06 9.62 -1.48
C MET A 1 -8.43 8.71 -0.45
N SER A 2 -7.57 9.19 0.47
CA SER A 2 -6.87 8.33 1.46
C SER A 2 -7.72 7.27 2.16
N ARG A 3 -8.83 7.66 2.78
CA ARG A 3 -9.82 6.75 3.41
C ARG A 3 -10.29 5.55 2.57
N PHE A 4 -10.49 5.75 1.28
CA PHE A 4 -10.94 4.70 0.35
C PHE A 4 -9.74 3.83 -0.09
N ILE A 5 -8.56 4.46 -0.19
CA ILE A 5 -7.32 3.77 -0.52
C ILE A 5 -6.82 2.90 0.65
N ASP A 6 -7.08 3.29 1.90
CA ASP A 6 -6.86 2.45 3.08
C ASP A 6 -7.66 1.13 3.02
N GLY A 7 -8.88 1.13 2.46
CA GLY A 7 -9.63 -0.08 2.11
C GLY A 7 -9.17 -0.73 0.80
N ASP A 8 -9.83 -0.42 -0.31
CA ASP A 8 -9.68 -1.09 -1.61
C ASP A 8 -8.44 -0.66 -2.42
N GLY A 9 -7.70 0.37 -1.99
CA GLY A 9 -6.54 0.89 -2.72
C GLY A 9 -5.26 0.06 -2.58
N SER A 10 -4.32 0.24 -3.51
CA SER A 10 -2.97 -0.31 -3.40
C SER A 10 -1.91 0.66 -3.91
N PHE A 11 -0.74 0.65 -3.26
CA PHE A 11 0.48 1.27 -3.78
C PHE A 11 1.35 0.17 -4.37
N ALA A 12 1.67 0.30 -5.65
CA ALA A 12 2.45 -0.68 -6.36
C ALA A 12 3.39 0.02 -7.33
N VAL A 13 4.68 -0.24 -7.16
CA VAL A 13 5.67 0.03 -8.20
C VAL A 13 5.72 -1.21 -9.07
N SER A 14 5.31 -1.13 -10.33
CA SER A 14 5.63 -2.13 -11.35
C SER A 14 5.95 -1.46 -12.70
N ILE A 15 6.04 -2.22 -13.80
CA ILE A 15 7.36 -2.44 -14.39
C ILE A 15 7.21 -2.64 -15.94
N ALA A 16 7.46 -1.61 -16.78
CA ALA A 16 7.41 -1.63 -18.28
C ALA A 16 8.28 -0.56 -19.07
N LYS A 17 8.00 -0.24 -20.36
CA LYS A 17 8.98 0.05 -21.47
C LYS A 17 9.04 1.49 -22.05
N LYS A 18 10.22 1.98 -22.50
CA LYS A 18 10.39 3.07 -23.51
C LYS A 18 11.69 2.86 -24.33
N LYS A 19 11.75 3.34 -25.60
CA LYS A 19 12.92 3.24 -26.49
C LYS A 19 13.97 4.33 -26.20
N SER A 20 15.19 3.95 -25.81
CA SER A 20 16.46 4.68 -26.10
C SER A 20 17.73 3.95 -25.60
N GLY A 21 18.67 3.69 -26.51
CA GLY A 21 20.11 3.97 -26.31
C GLY A 21 21.01 3.12 -25.40
N LEU A 22 20.51 2.20 -24.58
CA LEU A 22 21.34 1.35 -23.69
C LEU A 22 21.43 -0.11 -24.14
N ASP A 23 22.30 -0.92 -23.53
CA ASP A 23 22.58 -2.30 -23.95
C ASP A 23 21.36 -3.24 -23.78
N GLN A 24 21.28 -4.29 -24.60
CA GLN A 24 20.08 -5.10 -24.81
C GLN A 24 19.58 -5.83 -23.54
N LYS A 25 20.47 -6.20 -22.60
CA LYS A 25 20.09 -6.82 -21.32
C LYS A 25 19.62 -5.82 -20.26
N ASP A 26 20.38 -4.74 -20.07
CA ASP A 26 19.95 -3.61 -19.23
C ASP A 26 18.62 -3.04 -19.74
N LEU A 27 18.44 -3.00 -21.07
CA LEU A 27 17.16 -2.75 -21.70
C LEU A 27 16.14 -3.76 -21.24
N ASP A 28 16.25 -5.08 -21.44
CA ASP A 28 15.17 -6.01 -21.06
C ASP A 28 14.76 -5.93 -19.57
N LEU A 29 15.66 -5.50 -18.67
CA LEU A 29 15.33 -5.18 -17.28
C LEU A 29 14.61 -3.82 -17.11
N LEU A 30 15.06 -2.75 -17.78
CA LEU A 30 14.48 -1.40 -17.74
C LEU A 30 13.20 -1.24 -18.59
N VAL A 31 13.07 -2.08 -19.62
CA VAL A 31 11.88 -2.42 -20.40
C VAL A 31 10.78 -2.97 -19.50
N GLN A 32 11.16 -3.35 -18.28
CA GLN A 32 10.32 -3.72 -17.17
C GLN A 32 10.51 -2.70 -16.01
N ILE A 33 10.42 -1.36 -16.23
CA ILE A 33 10.53 -0.34 -15.14
C ILE A 33 9.38 0.68 -14.95
N LYS A 34 8.61 1.01 -15.99
CA LYS A 34 7.60 2.11 -16.00
C LYS A 34 6.13 1.76 -15.65
N ASP A 35 5.37 1.14 -16.56
CA ASP A 35 3.93 1.45 -16.77
C ASP A 35 2.92 0.63 -15.94
N PHE A 36 3.14 0.42 -14.64
CA PHE A 36 2.07 0.00 -13.71
C PHE A 36 1.24 1.18 -13.19
N PHE A 37 1.63 2.40 -13.54
CA PHE A 37 0.89 3.62 -13.18
C PHE A 37 -0.29 3.83 -14.12
N LYS A 38 -1.39 3.15 -13.83
CA LYS A 38 -2.72 3.45 -14.40
C LYS A 38 -3.31 4.79 -13.91
N VAL A 39 -2.51 5.59 -13.18
CA VAL A 39 -2.83 6.94 -12.71
C VAL A 39 -1.60 7.85 -12.91
N GLY A 40 -1.68 8.74 -13.89
CA GLY A 40 -0.82 9.93 -14.02
C GLY A 40 0.61 9.69 -14.51
N SER A 41 1.20 10.76 -15.07
CA SER A 41 2.65 10.82 -15.26
C SER A 41 3.37 10.95 -13.91
N THR A 42 4.67 10.69 -13.85
CA THR A 42 5.47 10.92 -12.62
C THR A 42 5.27 12.35 -12.07
N LYS A 43 5.09 13.34 -12.97
CA LYS A 43 4.80 14.73 -12.60
C LYS A 43 3.45 14.88 -11.89
N ASP A 44 2.41 14.16 -12.31
CA ASP A 44 1.09 14.19 -11.68
C ASP A 44 1.10 13.48 -10.32
N LEU A 45 1.87 12.39 -10.20
CA LEU A 45 2.10 11.71 -8.93
C LEU A 45 2.75 12.66 -7.91
N ILE A 46 3.80 13.38 -8.31
CA ILE A 46 4.48 14.36 -7.46
C ILE A 46 3.59 15.58 -7.16
N LYS A 47 2.83 16.08 -8.15
CA LYS A 47 2.04 17.31 -8.03
C LYS A 47 0.74 17.13 -7.24
N TYR A 48 0.09 15.98 -7.33
CA TYR A 48 -1.26 15.78 -6.77
C TYR A 48 -1.33 14.61 -5.78
N ILE A 49 -0.64 13.50 -6.02
CA ILE A 49 -0.76 12.29 -5.20
C ILE A 49 0.08 12.39 -3.92
N LEU A 50 1.38 12.67 -4.02
CA LEU A 50 2.24 12.79 -2.83
C LEU A 50 1.73 13.87 -1.85
N PRO A 51 1.36 15.10 -2.28
CA PRO A 51 0.87 16.13 -1.36
C PRO A 51 -0.46 15.77 -0.70
N HIS A 52 -1.32 14.98 -1.37
CA HIS A 52 -2.56 14.48 -0.75
C HIS A 52 -2.26 13.52 0.40
N PHE A 53 -1.41 12.52 0.19
CA PHE A 53 -1.11 11.51 1.20
C PHE A 53 -0.15 11.99 2.28
N ASP A 54 0.66 13.01 2.00
CA ASP A 54 1.44 13.73 3.01
C ASP A 54 0.53 14.56 3.94
N LYS A 55 -0.46 15.26 3.39
CA LYS A 55 -1.42 16.06 4.16
C LYS A 55 -2.49 15.22 4.87
N TYR A 56 -2.83 14.07 4.30
CA TYR A 56 -3.83 13.15 4.82
C TYR A 56 -3.28 11.71 4.86
N PRO A 57 -2.39 11.40 5.83
CA PRO A 57 -1.77 10.08 5.96
C PRO A 57 -2.78 8.94 6.06
N LEU A 58 -2.33 7.77 5.62
CA LEU A 58 -3.06 6.50 5.74
C LEU A 58 -3.09 6.04 7.20
N ALA A 59 -4.20 5.46 7.63
CA ALA A 59 -4.41 5.03 9.03
C ALA A 59 -4.30 3.51 9.25
N THR A 60 -3.82 2.78 8.25
CA THR A 60 -3.61 1.32 8.23
C THR A 60 -2.13 0.95 7.99
N ALA A 61 -1.78 -0.34 7.99
CA ALA A 61 -0.45 -0.82 7.64
C ALA A 61 0.01 -0.37 6.23
N LYS A 62 -0.93 -0.01 5.35
CA LYS A 62 -0.70 0.52 4.00
C LYS A 62 0.08 1.84 3.96
N LEU A 63 0.20 2.54 5.10
CA LEU A 63 1.13 3.67 5.27
C LEU A 63 2.58 3.28 4.93
N LYS A 64 3.01 2.06 5.25
CA LYS A 64 4.33 1.51 4.87
C LYS A 64 4.52 1.57 3.35
N ASP A 65 3.56 1.04 2.61
CA ASP A 65 3.64 0.93 1.16
C ASP A 65 3.62 2.31 0.48
N TYR A 66 2.86 3.26 1.03
CA TYR A 66 2.92 4.66 0.60
C TYR A 66 4.30 5.30 0.83
N LEU A 67 4.90 5.13 2.01
CA LEU A 67 6.22 5.71 2.31
C LEU A 67 7.32 5.16 1.40
N VAL A 68 7.27 3.87 1.09
CA VAL A 68 8.16 3.21 0.11
C VAL A 68 7.92 3.74 -1.30
N PHE A 69 6.66 3.80 -1.72
CA PHE A 69 6.25 4.34 -3.01
C PHE A 69 6.73 5.78 -3.20
N LYS A 70 6.51 6.65 -2.20
CA LYS A 70 6.99 8.04 -2.19
C LYS A 70 8.50 8.12 -2.39
N LYS A 71 9.29 7.31 -1.65
CA LYS A 71 10.75 7.26 -1.82
C LYS A 71 11.14 6.89 -3.25
N ILE A 72 10.50 5.89 -3.84
CA ILE A 72 10.78 5.47 -5.23
C ILE A 72 10.43 6.57 -6.23
N ILE A 73 9.27 7.25 -6.09
CA ILE A 73 8.90 8.37 -6.97
C ILE A 73 9.91 9.53 -6.88
N LEU A 74 10.42 9.86 -5.69
CA LEU A 74 11.45 10.90 -5.52
C LEU A 74 12.82 10.50 -6.10
N LEU A 75 13.16 9.21 -6.10
CA LEU A 75 14.32 8.70 -6.85
C LEU A 75 14.10 8.78 -8.36
N MET A 76 12.86 8.53 -8.82
CA MET A 76 12.51 8.65 -10.25
C MET A 76 12.53 10.10 -10.73
N GLU A 77 12.05 11.05 -9.92
CA GLU A 77 12.07 12.49 -10.19
C GLU A 77 13.49 13.01 -10.46
N LYS A 78 14.45 12.61 -9.62
CA LYS A 78 15.88 12.93 -9.75
C LYS A 78 16.57 12.23 -10.92
N GLY A 79 15.87 11.33 -11.62
CA GLY A 79 16.46 10.51 -12.66
C GLY A 79 17.35 9.38 -12.14
N GLU A 80 17.33 9.03 -10.85
CA GLU A 80 18.24 8.02 -10.28
C GLU A 80 18.04 6.62 -10.91
N HIS A 81 16.81 6.33 -11.34
CA HIS A 81 16.46 5.11 -12.06
C HIS A 81 17.18 4.90 -13.41
N ASN A 82 17.82 5.92 -13.97
CA ASN A 82 18.55 5.83 -15.25
C ASN A 82 19.97 5.26 -15.11
N TYR A 83 20.45 5.00 -13.90
CA TYR A 83 21.77 4.41 -13.65
C TYR A 83 21.67 3.24 -12.65
N LEU A 84 22.53 2.23 -12.83
CA LEU A 84 22.50 0.99 -12.06
C LEU A 84 22.49 1.21 -10.53
N PRO A 85 23.35 2.06 -9.92
CA PRO A 85 23.28 2.35 -8.48
C PRO A 85 21.92 2.85 -7.98
N GLY A 86 21.19 3.66 -8.75
CA GLY A 86 19.87 4.18 -8.38
C GLY A 86 18.75 3.18 -8.64
N LEU A 87 18.88 2.37 -9.70
CA LEU A 87 18.03 1.22 -9.96
C LEU A 87 18.09 0.20 -8.81
N LEU A 88 19.30 -0.12 -8.32
CA LEU A 88 19.52 -1.00 -7.16
C LEU A 88 18.89 -0.44 -5.87
N LYS A 89 18.96 0.88 -5.62
CA LYS A 89 18.21 1.53 -4.51
C LYS A 89 16.70 1.30 -4.66
N ILE A 90 16.15 1.45 -5.86
CA ILE A 90 14.72 1.23 -6.14
C ILE A 90 14.33 -0.24 -5.91
N PHE A 91 15.17 -1.20 -6.28
CA PHE A 91 14.93 -2.62 -5.99
C PHE A 91 15.03 -2.93 -4.50
N SER A 92 16.01 -2.40 -3.79
CA SER A 92 16.12 -2.51 -2.32
C SER A 92 14.86 -1.97 -1.61
N LEU A 93 14.32 -0.82 -2.07
CA LEU A 93 13.05 -0.28 -1.58
C LEU A 93 11.84 -1.13 -2.01
N ARG A 94 11.82 -1.67 -3.22
CA ARG A 94 10.73 -2.56 -3.69
C ARG A 94 10.67 -3.85 -2.89
N ALA A 95 11.81 -4.39 -2.46
CA ALA A 95 11.90 -5.67 -1.78
C ALA A 95 11.10 -5.74 -0.46
N ILE A 96 10.81 -4.59 0.17
CA ILE A 96 10.00 -4.50 1.40
C ILE A 96 8.49 -4.32 1.16
N LEU A 97 8.03 -4.16 -0.09
CA LEU A 97 6.60 -4.16 -0.43
C LEU A 97 6.01 -5.58 -0.41
N ASN A 98 4.70 -5.72 -0.24
CA ASN A 98 4.02 -7.01 -0.03
C ASN A 98 4.25 -8.06 -1.15
N LYS A 99 4.53 -7.63 -2.39
CA LYS A 99 4.87 -8.52 -3.53
C LYS A 99 6.38 -8.74 -3.73
N GLY A 100 7.22 -8.03 -2.99
CA GLY A 100 8.68 -8.07 -3.07
C GLY A 100 9.26 -7.86 -4.48
N LEU A 101 10.41 -8.50 -4.71
CA LEU A 101 11.09 -8.53 -6.01
C LEU A 101 10.53 -9.64 -6.92
N PRO A 102 10.34 -9.37 -8.23
CA PRO A 102 10.08 -10.40 -9.24
C PRO A 102 11.21 -11.43 -9.29
N GLY A 103 10.90 -12.67 -9.69
CA GLY A 103 11.86 -13.76 -9.76
C GLY A 103 13.12 -13.42 -10.56
N ILE A 104 12.95 -12.83 -11.75
CA ILE A 104 14.08 -12.41 -12.61
C ILE A 104 15.05 -11.46 -11.89
N ILE A 105 14.54 -10.47 -11.13
CA ILE A 105 15.38 -9.52 -10.38
C ILE A 105 16.13 -10.24 -9.24
N LYS A 106 15.52 -11.24 -8.60
CA LYS A 106 16.19 -12.05 -7.56
C LYS A 106 17.30 -12.93 -8.16
N THR A 107 17.10 -13.46 -9.37
CA THR A 107 18.11 -14.29 -10.07
C THR A 107 19.29 -13.44 -10.54
N GLU A 108 19.03 -12.25 -11.08
CA GLU A 108 20.06 -11.40 -11.69
C GLU A 108 20.80 -10.53 -10.64
N PHE A 109 20.11 -10.16 -9.56
CA PHE A 109 20.66 -9.35 -8.48
C PHE A 109 20.45 -10.02 -7.09
N PRO A 110 21.02 -11.22 -6.87
CA PRO A 110 20.81 -12.01 -5.64
C PRO A 110 21.39 -11.33 -4.38
N TYR A 111 22.26 -10.34 -4.56
CA TYR A 111 22.91 -9.57 -3.49
C TYR A 111 22.10 -8.35 -3.02
N ILE A 112 20.87 -8.14 -3.51
CA ILE A 112 20.03 -7.02 -3.05
C ILE A 112 19.53 -7.27 -1.64
N ILE A 113 19.99 -6.42 -0.72
CA ILE A 113 19.49 -6.34 0.65
C ILE A 113 18.23 -5.45 0.65
N PRO A 114 17.10 -5.89 1.24
CA PRO A 114 15.91 -5.07 1.40
C PRO A 114 16.18 -3.81 2.23
N ALA A 115 15.62 -2.67 1.84
CA ALA A 115 15.86 -1.40 2.50
C ALA A 115 15.26 -1.38 3.91
N ILE A 116 16.04 -0.93 4.90
CA ILE A 116 15.49 -0.65 6.24
C ILE A 116 14.69 0.65 6.14
N LEU A 117 13.40 0.58 6.46
CA LEU A 117 12.54 1.76 6.58
C LEU A 117 12.65 2.30 8.02
N PRO A 118 12.81 3.63 8.24
CA PRO A 118 12.69 4.18 9.58
C PRO A 118 11.30 3.90 10.15
N GLU A 119 11.21 3.75 11.47
CA GLU A 119 9.92 3.58 12.15
C GLU A 119 8.97 4.73 11.80
N PHE A 120 7.72 4.35 11.51
CA PHE A 120 6.63 5.27 11.26
C PHE A 120 5.48 4.89 12.20
N LYS A 121 4.80 5.88 12.78
CA LYS A 121 3.65 5.66 13.64
C LYS A 121 2.38 5.97 12.87
N VAL A 122 1.48 5.00 12.82
CA VAL A 122 0.10 5.21 12.40
C VAL A 122 -0.60 6.03 13.49
N SER A 123 -1.31 7.10 13.10
CA SER A 123 -2.06 7.94 14.06
C SER A 123 -3.05 7.10 14.85
N SER A 124 -3.03 7.16 16.19
CA SER A 124 -4.04 6.52 17.03
C SER A 124 -5.44 7.04 16.74
N ASP A 125 -5.54 8.31 16.39
CA ASP A 125 -6.78 9.07 16.36
C ASP A 125 -7.40 9.02 14.96
N PHE A 126 -8.66 8.57 14.88
CA PHE A 126 -9.41 8.55 13.62
C PHE A 126 -10.18 9.86 13.43
N ASN A 127 -10.00 10.47 12.26
CA ASN A 127 -10.90 11.50 11.77
C ASN A 127 -12.25 10.85 11.41
N PRO A 128 -13.42 11.37 11.86
CA PRO A 128 -14.74 10.81 11.50
C PRO A 128 -14.95 10.70 9.98
N HIS A 129 -14.42 11.66 9.21
CA HIS A 129 -14.45 11.61 7.75
C HIS A 129 -13.57 10.50 7.20
N TRP A 130 -12.41 10.18 7.83
CA TRP A 130 -11.63 9.02 7.42
C TRP A 130 -12.47 7.75 7.60
N LEU A 131 -13.02 7.55 8.80
CA LEU A 131 -13.80 6.36 9.13
C LEU A 131 -14.97 6.14 8.15
N SER A 132 -15.72 7.21 7.83
CA SER A 132 -16.86 7.12 6.91
C SER A 132 -16.53 6.54 5.53
N GLY A 133 -15.32 6.78 5.00
CA GLY A 133 -14.93 6.26 3.69
C GLY A 133 -14.06 5.01 3.71
N PHE A 134 -13.51 4.66 4.88
CA PHE A 134 -12.99 3.31 5.10
C PHE A 134 -14.16 2.32 5.17
N ILE A 135 -15.20 2.64 5.95
CA ILE A 135 -16.45 1.89 6.00
C ILE A 135 -17.15 1.85 4.62
N ALA A 136 -17.08 2.91 3.81
CA ALA A 136 -17.65 2.88 2.46
C ALA A 136 -16.87 1.99 1.46
N ALA A 137 -15.66 1.53 1.81
CA ALA A 137 -14.87 0.59 1.01
C ALA A 137 -14.96 -0.85 1.56
N GLU A 138 -14.77 -1.03 2.87
CA GLU A 138 -14.65 -2.34 3.55
C GLU A 138 -15.89 -2.76 4.35
N GLY A 139 -16.86 -1.86 4.54
CA GLY A 139 -17.97 -2.05 5.49
C GLY A 139 -19.09 -2.95 4.96
N SER A 140 -19.53 -3.88 5.79
CA SER A 140 -20.67 -4.75 5.51
C SER A 140 -21.83 -4.51 6.50
N PHE A 141 -22.96 -4.08 5.95
CA PHE A 141 -24.20 -3.87 6.69
C PHE A 141 -25.22 -4.92 6.26
N PHE A 142 -25.58 -5.82 7.16
CA PHE A 142 -26.57 -6.87 6.90
C PHE A 142 -27.55 -7.01 8.05
N ILE A 143 -28.83 -7.23 7.76
CA ILE A 143 -29.86 -7.47 8.77
C ILE A 143 -30.26 -8.94 8.68
N SER A 144 -29.82 -9.74 9.65
CA SER A 144 -30.27 -11.12 9.79
C SER A 144 -31.59 -11.17 10.56
N LEU A 145 -32.65 -11.65 9.92
CA LEU A 145 -33.96 -11.87 10.54
C LEU A 145 -34.02 -13.29 11.12
N TYR A 146 -33.58 -13.44 12.36
CA TYR A 146 -33.78 -14.65 13.18
C TYR A 146 -34.83 -14.38 14.26
N SER A 147 -35.28 -15.42 14.97
CA SER A 147 -36.21 -15.30 16.11
C SER A 147 -35.62 -14.55 17.33
N ASN A 148 -34.34 -14.16 17.29
CA ASN A 148 -33.70 -13.26 18.22
C ASN A 148 -33.52 -11.88 17.57
N GLU A 149 -33.84 -10.80 18.29
CA GLU A 149 -33.76 -9.39 17.83
C GLU A 149 -32.35 -8.84 17.54
N LYS A 150 -31.34 -9.71 17.40
CA LYS A 150 -29.93 -9.34 17.31
C LYS A 150 -29.52 -8.93 15.89
N ARG A 151 -29.67 -7.63 15.61
CA ARG A 151 -29.07 -6.96 14.43
C ARG A 151 -27.54 -6.92 14.59
N LYS A 152 -26.79 -7.08 13.49
CA LYS A 152 -25.33 -7.02 13.44
C LYS A 152 -24.88 -6.09 12.32
N ALA A 153 -23.68 -5.54 12.45
CA ALA A 153 -22.92 -4.91 11.37
C ALA A 153 -21.45 -5.27 11.61
N GLY A 154 -20.65 -5.39 10.54
CA GLY A 154 -19.29 -5.91 10.63
C GLY A 154 -18.31 -5.21 9.69
N LEU A 155 -17.03 -5.27 10.07
CA LEU A 155 -15.90 -4.80 9.29
C LEU A 155 -14.89 -5.95 9.24
N SER A 156 -14.90 -6.72 8.16
CA SER A 156 -13.93 -7.79 7.96
C SER A 156 -12.62 -7.21 7.40
N GLN A 157 -11.48 -7.66 7.90
CA GLN A 157 -10.17 -7.29 7.34
C GLN A 157 -9.16 -8.45 7.48
N HIS A 158 -8.01 -8.37 6.81
CA HIS A 158 -6.94 -9.35 7.02
C HIS A 158 -6.49 -9.35 8.49
N VAL A 159 -6.23 -10.52 9.07
CA VAL A 159 -5.75 -10.68 10.47
C VAL A 159 -4.48 -9.86 10.81
N LYS A 160 -3.69 -9.44 9.81
CA LYS A 160 -2.52 -8.57 9.99
C LYS A 160 -2.89 -7.14 10.42
N ASP A 161 -4.12 -6.72 10.17
CA ASP A 161 -4.68 -5.44 10.55
C ASP A 161 -5.65 -5.57 11.75
N ILE A 162 -5.55 -6.63 12.56
CA ILE A 162 -6.41 -6.80 13.75
C ILE A 162 -6.31 -5.61 14.73
N GLU A 163 -5.13 -5.00 14.88
CA GLU A 163 -4.91 -3.77 15.66
C GLU A 163 -5.77 -2.60 15.14
N LEU A 164 -6.06 -2.55 13.82
CA LEU A 164 -6.98 -1.56 13.25
C LEU A 164 -8.40 -1.79 13.78
N LEU A 165 -8.88 -3.03 13.80
CA LEU A 165 -10.21 -3.39 14.31
C LEU A 165 -10.33 -3.11 15.82
N GLU A 166 -9.30 -3.41 16.61
CA GLU A 166 -9.22 -3.06 18.03
C GLU A 166 -9.29 -1.55 18.26
N ARG A 167 -8.51 -0.77 17.50
CA ARG A 167 -8.53 0.70 17.54
C ARG A 167 -9.90 1.25 17.13
N LEU A 168 -10.54 0.66 16.12
CA LEU A 168 -11.88 1.04 15.66
C LEU A 168 -12.95 0.76 16.71
N ALA A 169 -12.92 -0.41 17.35
CA ALA A 169 -13.83 -0.76 18.44
C ALA A 169 -13.66 0.19 19.64
N LYS A 170 -12.41 0.52 19.99
CA LYS A 170 -12.08 1.52 21.03
C LYS A 170 -12.59 2.92 20.69
N TYR A 171 -12.47 3.34 19.43
CA TYR A 171 -12.94 4.64 18.95
C TYR A 171 -14.46 4.76 18.96
N LEU A 172 -15.15 3.73 18.43
CA LEU A 172 -16.62 3.64 18.42
C LEU A 172 -17.21 3.33 19.80
N LYS A 173 -16.38 2.88 20.76
CA LYS A 173 -16.77 2.42 22.11
C LYS A 173 -17.76 1.25 22.08
N CYS A 174 -17.73 0.46 21.02
CA CYS A 174 -18.60 -0.70 20.82
C CYS A 174 -17.97 -1.71 19.84
N GLY A 175 -18.56 -2.89 19.72
CA GLY A 175 -18.10 -3.97 18.85
C GLY A 175 -17.46 -5.11 19.64
N ARG A 176 -17.09 -6.18 18.94
CA ARG A 176 -16.27 -7.30 19.41
C ARG A 176 -15.38 -7.70 18.24
N ILE A 177 -14.13 -8.04 18.53
CA ILE A 177 -13.19 -8.57 17.55
C ILE A 177 -13.24 -10.09 17.62
N SER A 178 -13.18 -10.75 16.46
CA SER A 178 -13.15 -12.20 16.31
C SER A 178 -12.27 -12.61 15.14
N GLU A 179 -11.43 -13.63 15.33
CA GLU A 179 -10.60 -14.20 14.28
C GLU A 179 -11.27 -15.43 13.67
N ALA A 180 -11.28 -15.53 12.34
CA ALA A 180 -11.81 -16.69 11.65
C ALA A 180 -10.79 -17.84 11.69
N SER A 181 -11.08 -18.93 12.40
CA SER A 181 -10.15 -20.06 12.60
C SER A 181 -9.64 -20.74 11.31
N ASN A 182 -10.31 -20.53 10.17
CA ASN A 182 -10.00 -21.15 8.88
C ASN A 182 -9.68 -20.13 7.75
N ARG A 183 -9.55 -18.84 8.05
CA ARG A 183 -9.26 -17.78 7.06
C ARG A 183 -8.31 -16.76 7.69
N GLU A 184 -7.41 -16.14 6.94
CA GLU A 184 -6.52 -15.07 7.45
C GLU A 184 -7.28 -13.74 7.66
N THR A 185 -8.44 -13.79 8.31
CA THR A 185 -9.45 -12.73 8.40
C THR A 185 -9.87 -12.52 9.85
N ALA A 186 -9.96 -11.26 10.27
CA ALA A 186 -10.58 -10.84 11.52
C ALA A 186 -11.83 -9.97 11.22
N GLU A 187 -12.81 -9.98 12.12
CA GLU A 187 -14.10 -9.26 12.04
C GLU A 187 -14.47 -8.60 13.37
#